data_AF-A0A4P8XJK5-F1
#
_entry.id   AF-A0A4P8XJK5-F1
#
_cell.length_a   1.000
_cell.length_b   1.000
_cell.length_c   1.000
_cell.angle_alpha   90.00
_cell.angle_beta   90.00
_cell.angle_gamma   90.00
#
_symmetry.space_group_name_H-M   'P 1'
#
loop_
_entity.id
_entity.type
_entity.pdbx_description
1 polymer ?
#
loop_
_entity_poly.entity_id
_entity_poly.type
_entity_poly.pdbx_seq_one_letter_code
_entity_poly.pdbx_strand_id
1 'polypeptide(L)' 'MPFGNIGVGGLILILIIALIIFGPSKLPELGRAFGRTLSEFKGATRGLVNGDEEENTKNDQASAATVSKPQS' A
#
# COMPACT_ATOMS: atom_id res chain seq x y z
N MET A 1 7.76 38.19 16.78
CA MET A 1 7.67 37.92 15.32
C MET A 1 6.73 36.73 15.09
N PRO A 2 5.67 36.86 14.28
CA PRO A 2 4.50 35.96 14.31
C PRO A 2 4.59 34.67 13.47
N PHE A 3 5.74 34.33 12.87
CA PHE A 3 5.83 33.23 11.90
C PHE A 3 6.55 31.95 12.39
N GLY A 4 6.98 31.90 13.66
CA GLY A 4 7.75 30.76 14.19
C GLY A 4 6.95 29.46 14.41
N ASN A 5 5.61 29.50 14.27
CA ASN A 5 4.73 28.37 14.58
C ASN A 5 4.01 27.80 13.34
N ILE A 6 4.49 28.08 12.11
CA ILE A 6 4.06 27.37 10.88
C ILE A 6 4.69 25.97 10.87
N GLY A 7 4.44 25.22 11.95
CA GLY A 7 4.75 23.80 12.04
C GLY A 7 3.59 22.99 11.49
N VAL A 8 3.16 22.00 12.26
CA VAL A 8 2.06 21.07 11.92
C VAL A 8 0.78 21.81 11.50
N GLY A 9 0.47 22.98 12.06
CA GLY A 9 -0.71 23.77 11.70
C GLY A 9 -0.72 24.27 10.25
N GLY A 10 0.44 24.67 9.71
CA GLY A 10 0.55 25.07 8.30
C GLY A 10 0.39 23.89 7.36
N LEU A 11 0.95 22.74 7.74
CA LEU A 11 0.82 21.50 6.97
C LEU A 11 -0.63 21.03 6.89
N ILE A 12 -1.37 21.13 8.00
CA ILE A 12 -2.81 20.81 8.05
C ILE A 12 -3.62 21.73 7.14
N LEU A 13 -3.34 23.04 7.11
CA LEU A 13 -4.03 23.97 6.23
C LEU A 13 -3.84 23.60 4.75
N ILE A 14 -2.61 23.27 4.35
CA ILE A 14 -2.29 22.81 3.00
C ILE A 14 -3.03 21.51 2.69
N LEU A 15 -3.04 20.55 3.64
CA LEU A 15 -3.78 19.30 3.46
C LEU A 15 -5.28 19.55 3.27
N ILE A 16 -5.90 20.45 4.02
CA ILE A 16 -7.33 20.74 3.86
C ILE A 16 -7.62 21.26 2.45
N ILE A 17 -6.81 22.19 1.94
CA ILE A 17 -6.97 22.71 0.57
C ILE A 17 -6.80 21.59 -0.46
N ALA A 18 -5.75 20.77 -0.30
CA ALA A 18 -5.52 19.62 -1.16
C ALA A 18 -6.69 18.62 -1.11
N LEU A 19 -7.26 18.39 0.07
CA LEU A 19 -8.41 17.52 0.28
C LEU A 19 -9.70 18.06 -0.31
N ILE A 20 -9.87 19.37 -0.44
CA ILE A 20 -11.02 19.95 -1.15
C ILE A 20 -10.90 19.68 -2.66
N ILE A 21 -9.70 19.80 -3.22
CA ILE A 21 -9.45 19.58 -4.65
C ILE A 21 -9.48 18.08 -5.00
N PHE A 22 -8.75 17.27 -4.24
CA PHE A 22 -8.59 15.84 -4.49
C PHE A 22 -9.65 14.98 -3.80
N GLY A 23 -10.24 15.42 -2.69
CA GLY A 23 -11.17 14.65 -1.88
C GLY A 23 -10.49 13.77 -0.82
N PRO A 24 -11.06 13.63 0.40
CA PRO A 24 -10.48 12.82 1.48
C PRO A 24 -10.43 11.32 1.16
N SER A 25 -11.27 10.83 0.26
CA SER A 25 -11.26 9.42 -0.17
C SER A 25 -10.12 9.07 -1.11
N LYS A 26 -9.50 10.06 -1.78
CA LYS A 26 -8.42 9.81 -2.75
C LYS A 26 -7.07 9.58 -2.10
N LEU A 27 -6.78 10.22 -0.96
CA LEU A 27 -5.55 9.93 -0.20
C LEU A 27 -5.44 8.47 0.26
N PRO A 28 -6.45 7.83 0.90
CA PRO A 28 -6.37 6.43 1.28
C PRO A 28 -6.38 5.48 0.08
N GLU A 29 -7.09 5.83 -1.01
CA GLU A 29 -7.08 5.05 -2.25
C GLU A 29 -5.67 5.02 -2.88
N LEU A 30 -5.04 6.19 -3.03
CA LEU A 30 -3.66 6.32 -3.47
C LEU A 30 -2.70 5.62 -2.50
N GLY A 31 -2.85 5.80 -1.19
CA GLY A 31 -2.02 5.14 -0.19
C GLY A 31 -2.09 3.62 -0.24
N ARG A 32 -3.26 3.04 -0.55
CA ARG A 32 -3.39 1.58 -0.76
C ARG A 32 -2.69 1.13 -2.05
N ALA A 33 -2.82 1.88 -3.14
CA ALA A 33 -2.15 1.57 -4.39
C ALA A 33 -0.61 1.68 -4.26
N PHE A 34 -0.12 2.82 -3.77
CA PHE A 34 1.30 3.04 -3.49
C PHE A 34 1.83 2.06 -2.44
N GLY A 35 1.03 1.69 -1.44
CA GLY A 35 1.42 0.73 -0.40
C GLY A 35 1.66 -0.68 -0.96
N ARG A 36 0.85 -1.14 -1.93
CA ARG A 36 1.10 -2.39 -2.65
C ARG A 36 2.42 -2.35 -3.41
N THR A 37 2.63 -1.30 -4.21
CA THR A 37 3.88 -1.08 -4.95
C THR A 37 5.09 -1.01 -4.02
N LEU A 38 5.00 -0.28 -2.90
CA LEU A 38 6.10 -0.13 -1.95
C LEU A 38 6.37 -1.44 -1.18
N SER A 39 5.35 -2.25 -0.92
CA SER A 39 5.49 -3.58 -0.31
C SER A 39 6.24 -4.55 -1.23
N GLU A 40 5.90 -4.57 -2.52
CA GLU A 40 6.59 -5.36 -3.54
C GLU A 40 8.01 -4.84 -3.77
N PHE A 41 8.17 -3.52 -3.89
CA PHE A 41 9.47 -2.88 -4.04
C PHE A 41 10.39 -3.16 -2.84
N LYS A 42 9.85 -3.13 -1.62
CA LYS A 42 10.58 -3.52 -0.39
C LYS A 42 10.98 -4.99 -0.43
N GLY A 43 10.09 -5.88 -0.86
CA GLY A 43 10.39 -7.31 -1.01
C GLY A 43 11.53 -7.55 -2.01
N ALA A 44 11.43 -6.95 -3.20
CA ALA A 44 12.45 -7.02 -4.23
C ALA A 44 13.79 -6.44 -3.76
N THR A 45 13.77 -5.22 -3.21
CA THR A 45 14.99 -4.55 -2.69
C THR A 45 15.64 -5.37 -1.58
N ARG A 46 14.85 -6.03 -0.73
CA ARG A 46 15.37 -6.86 0.36
C ARG A 46 16.03 -8.14 -0.15
N GLY A 47 15.55 -8.73 -1.24
CA GLY A 47 16.22 -9.84 -1.93
C GLY A 47 17.49 -9.41 -2.69
N LEU A 48 17.58 -8.14 -3.11
CA LEU A 48 18.78 -7.59 -3.74
C LEU A 48 19.85 -7.18 -2.71
N VAL A 49 19.44 -6.69 -1.54
CA VAL A 49 20.37 -6.20 -0.50
C VAL A 49 20.94 -7.34 0.35
N ASN A 50 20.18 -8.41 0.54
CA ASN A 50 20.63 -9.64 1.19
C ASN A 50 20.88 -10.65 0.07
N GLY A 51 22.03 -10.55 -0.59
CA GLY A 51 22.41 -11.49 -1.65
C GLY A 51 22.34 -12.92 -1.13
N ASP A 52 21.58 -13.75 -1.84
CA ASP A 52 21.57 -15.21 -1.78
C ASP A 52 21.22 -15.85 -0.42
N GLU A 53 19.94 -15.80 0.00
CA GLU A 53 19.37 -16.81 0.90
C GLU A 53 17.83 -16.95 0.76
N GLU A 54 17.46 -18.06 0.13
CA GLU A 54 16.27 -18.93 0.33
C GLU A 54 14.84 -18.37 0.54
N GLU A 55 14.01 -18.72 -0.46
CA GLU A 55 12.78 -19.54 -0.37
C GLU A 55 11.39 -18.98 0.03
N ASN A 56 10.43 -19.42 -0.80
CA ASN A 56 9.07 -19.87 -0.52
C ASN A 56 7.91 -18.86 -0.36
N THR A 57 7.22 -18.69 -1.50
CA THR A 57 5.78 -19.00 -1.67
C THR A 57 4.90 -18.96 -0.43
N LYS A 58 3.92 -18.05 -0.45
CA LYS A 58 2.54 -18.32 -0.03
C LYS A 58 1.64 -17.18 -0.48
N ASN A 59 0.74 -17.46 -1.42
CA ASN A 59 -0.69 -17.56 -1.15
C ASN A 59 -1.49 -17.21 -2.42
N ASP A 60 -1.90 -18.24 -3.17
CA ASP A 60 -3.10 -18.20 -4.00
C ASP A 60 -3.69 -19.63 -4.08
N GLN A 61 -4.25 -20.08 -2.95
CA GLN A 61 -5.22 -21.17 -2.90
C GLN A 61 -6.60 -20.56 -2.64
N ALA A 62 -7.32 -20.24 -3.71
CA ALA A 62 -8.78 -20.06 -3.68
C ALA A 62 -9.39 -20.15 -5.10
N SER A 63 -9.15 -21.25 -5.80
CA SER A 63 -10.02 -21.67 -6.91
C SER A 63 -10.38 -23.14 -6.69
N ALA A 64 -11.21 -23.37 -5.68
CA ALA A 64 -11.98 -24.59 -5.53
C ALA A 64 -13.03 -24.65 -6.65
N ALA A 65 -12.58 -25.02 -7.85
CA ALA A 65 -13.42 -25.44 -8.96
C ALA A 65 -14.03 -26.80 -8.61
N THR A 66 -15.29 -26.78 -8.19
CA THR A 66 -16.39 -27.51 -8.83
C THR A 66 -15.98 -28.68 -9.75
N VAL A 67 -15.47 -29.80 -9.23
CA VAL A 67 -15.58 -31.13 -9.88
C VAL A 67 -15.67 -32.20 -8.80
N SER A 68 -16.88 -32.48 -8.31
CA SER A 68 -17.23 -33.77 -7.68
C SER A 68 -18.76 -33.89 -7.63
N LYS A 69 -19.35 -34.09 -8.81
CA LYS A 69 -20.65 -34.76 -8.99
C LYS A 69 -20.36 -36.20 -9.48
N PRO A 70 -21.31 -37.12 -9.36
CA PRO A 70 -21.31 -38.28 -8.46
C PRO A 70 -21.08 -39.59 -9.22
N GLN A 71 -20.20 -40.49 -8.79
CA GLN A 71 -20.24 -41.89 -9.26
C GLN A 71 -19.54 -42.84 -8.29
N SER A 72 -20.33 -43.55 -7.49
CA SER A 72 -20.52 -45.01 -7.51
C SER A 72 -21.25 -45.45 -6.25
#